data_AF-A2FA30-F1
#
_entry.id   AF-A2FA30-F1
#
_cell.length_a   1.000
_cell.length_b   1.000
_cell.length_c   1.000
_cell.angle_alpha   90.00
_cell.angle_beta   90.00
_cell.angle_gamma   90.00
#
_symmetry.space_group_name_H-M   'P 1'
#
loop_
_entity.id
_entity.type
_entity.pdbx_description
1 polymer ?
#
loop_
_entity_poly.entity_id
_entity_poly.type
_entity_poly.pdbx_seq_one_letter_code
_entity_poly.pdbx_strand_id
1 'polypeptide(L)'
;MNLNYEYIAAHISDYIQNENFFDTFDISDIKAIMKYSRLTADQYVSLLQQSSSSLTSKDIYISTRKANVTIQNFEDVVSILKIVKKYMKFNVFDGIIDFINENNKQLLDSTKEIKKLQTEIKALQNQIQNASKETTTTQINESHNSSKEFLDKLSFLKETNDFYSVYKFFEELSSEGNREMISKACEEGLWKKTYYNENNVLHLASERGNLNLVKSLIECGCDKEANDLYG
;
A
#
# COMPACT_ATOMS: atom_id res chain seq x y z
N MET A 1 15.12 -8.94 63.49
CA MET A 1 15.99 -8.48 62.39
C MET A 1 15.08 -7.71 61.43
N ASN A 2 15.43 -6.50 61.01
CA ASN A 2 14.56 -5.72 60.12
C ASN A 2 14.85 -6.17 58.67
N LEU A 3 13.90 -6.84 58.03
CA LEU A 3 14.05 -7.32 56.65
C LEU A 3 14.06 -6.13 55.69
N ASN A 4 15.03 -6.07 54.79
CA ASN A 4 15.02 -5.10 53.70
C ASN A 4 14.19 -5.64 52.53
N TYR A 5 12.88 -5.35 52.55
CA TYR A 5 11.94 -5.88 51.57
C TYR A 5 12.22 -5.43 50.12
N GLU A 6 12.78 -4.23 49.92
CA GLU A 6 13.16 -3.75 48.58
C GLU A 6 14.32 -4.57 48.01
N TYR A 7 15.34 -4.82 48.84
CA TYR A 7 16.46 -5.67 48.46
C TYR A 7 16.00 -7.10 48.16
N ILE A 8 15.16 -7.69 49.01
CA ILE A 8 14.64 -9.04 48.81
C ILE A 8 13.80 -9.11 47.52
N ALA A 9 12.94 -8.12 47.28
CA ALA A 9 12.14 -8.07 46.07
C ALA A 9 12.98 -7.95 44.79
N ALA A 10 14.10 -7.23 44.84
CA ALA A 10 15.03 -7.13 43.70
C ALA A 10 15.75 -8.45 43.40
N HIS A 11 15.91 -9.33 44.41
CA HIS A 11 16.55 -10.64 44.31
C HIS A 11 15.54 -11.80 44.40
N ILE A 12 14.25 -11.52 44.19
CA ILE A 12 13.18 -12.52 44.37
C ILE A 12 13.35 -13.73 43.45
N SER A 13 13.99 -13.53 42.29
CA SER A 13 14.36 -14.59 41.34
C SER A 13 15.10 -15.74 42.01
N ASP A 14 16.04 -15.44 42.92
CA ASP A 14 16.88 -16.45 43.57
C ASP A 14 16.02 -17.36 44.47
N TYR A 15 15.04 -16.78 45.17
CA TYR A 15 14.12 -17.54 46.02
C TYR A 15 13.12 -18.36 45.22
N ILE A 16 12.66 -17.84 44.07
CA ILE A 16 11.78 -18.58 43.16
C ILE A 16 12.54 -19.76 42.53
N GLN A 17 13.78 -19.55 42.08
CA GLN A 17 14.61 -20.61 41.49
C GLN A 17 14.96 -21.71 42.48
N ASN A 18 15.16 -21.35 43.75
CA ASN A 18 15.43 -22.31 44.83
C ASN A 18 14.16 -22.92 45.43
N GLU A 19 12.97 -22.57 44.90
CA GLU A 19 11.65 -23.02 45.37
C GLU A 19 11.38 -22.85 46.87
N ASN A 20 12.07 -21.92 47.53
CA ASN A 20 12.07 -21.78 48.99
C ASN A 20 11.38 -20.50 49.48
N PHE A 21 10.78 -19.72 48.57
CA PHE A 21 10.26 -18.40 48.90
C PHE A 21 9.17 -18.46 49.99
N PHE A 22 8.23 -19.40 49.90
CA PHE A 22 7.15 -19.57 50.88
C PHE A 22 7.58 -20.26 52.17
N ASP A 23 8.72 -20.95 52.16
CA ASP A 23 9.30 -21.56 53.36
C ASP A 23 10.18 -20.57 54.15
N THR A 24 10.71 -19.56 53.45
CA THR A 24 11.64 -18.58 54.02
C THR A 24 10.93 -17.41 54.70
N PHE A 25 9.80 -16.97 54.14
CA PHE A 25 9.12 -15.74 54.56
C PHE A 25 7.71 -16.03 55.06
N ASP A 26 7.30 -15.34 56.13
CA ASP A 26 5.91 -15.41 56.58
C ASP A 26 4.97 -14.63 55.64
N ILE A 27 3.66 -14.80 55.81
CA ILE A 27 2.64 -14.15 54.95
C ILE A 27 2.74 -12.62 54.97
N SER A 28 3.11 -12.02 56.10
CA SER A 28 3.24 -10.56 56.25
C SER A 28 4.46 -10.04 55.49
N ASP A 29 5.58 -10.75 55.59
CA ASP A 29 6.81 -10.49 54.86
C ASP A 29 6.60 -10.67 53.36
N ILE A 30 5.99 -11.77 52.92
CA ILE A 30 5.67 -12.00 51.50
C ILE A 30 4.85 -10.85 50.95
N LYS A 31 3.80 -10.42 51.67
CA LYS A 31 2.96 -9.29 51.25
C LYS A 31 3.75 -7.98 51.14
N ALA A 32 4.75 -7.77 51.98
CA ALA A 32 5.62 -6.61 51.91
C ALA A 32 6.59 -6.69 50.73
N ILE A 33 7.20 -7.86 50.51
CA ILE A 33 8.09 -8.15 49.36
C ILE A 33 7.33 -7.96 48.04
N MET A 34 6.12 -8.51 47.93
CA MET A 34 5.30 -8.42 46.71
C MET A 34 4.98 -6.97 46.32
N LYS A 35 4.89 -6.05 47.28
CA LYS A 35 4.68 -4.62 47.00
C LYS A 35 5.82 -4.02 46.18
N TYR A 36 7.04 -4.52 46.35
CA TYR A 36 8.24 -4.02 45.68
C TYR A 36 8.67 -4.91 44.50
N SER A 37 8.07 -6.09 44.36
CA SER A 37 8.46 -7.04 43.32
C SER A 37 8.02 -6.57 41.94
N ARG A 38 8.89 -6.81 40.95
CA ARG A 38 8.58 -6.71 39.53
C ARG A 38 8.91 -8.05 38.91
N LEU A 39 7.89 -8.86 38.68
CA LEU A 39 8.01 -10.23 38.20
C LEU A 39 7.73 -10.29 36.70
N THR A 40 8.36 -11.22 36.00
CA THR A 40 7.85 -11.67 34.71
C THR A 40 6.60 -12.54 34.91
N ALA A 41 5.83 -12.76 33.84
CA ALA A 41 4.69 -13.68 33.88
C ALA A 41 5.11 -15.07 34.37
N ASP A 42 6.21 -15.62 33.83
CA ASP A 42 6.75 -16.93 34.22
C ASP A 42 7.13 -16.97 35.70
N GLN A 43 7.83 -15.95 36.20
CA GLN A 43 8.20 -15.89 37.62
C GLN A 43 6.97 -15.87 38.53
N TYR A 44 5.94 -15.11 38.17
CA TYR A 44 4.70 -15.06 38.93
C TYR A 44 3.94 -16.40 38.89
N VAL A 45 3.93 -17.07 37.74
CA VAL A 45 3.35 -18.41 37.58
C VAL A 45 4.10 -19.43 38.43
N SER A 46 5.43 -19.49 38.37
CA SER A 46 6.26 -20.39 39.17
C SER A 46 6.07 -20.15 40.66
N LEU A 47 6.08 -18.88 41.08
CA LEU A 47 5.81 -18.49 42.46
C LEU A 47 4.45 -19.03 42.93
N LEU A 48 3.37 -18.82 42.19
CA LEU A 48 2.05 -19.32 42.58
C LEU A 48 1.98 -20.86 42.60
N GLN A 49 2.69 -21.55 41.71
CA GLN A 49 2.77 -23.01 41.73
C GLN A 49 3.40 -23.54 43.03
N GLN A 50 4.47 -22.89 43.50
CA GLN A 50 5.17 -23.25 44.74
C GLN A 50 4.31 -23.05 45.99
N SER A 51 3.36 -22.11 45.97
CA SER A 51 2.46 -21.84 47.12
C SER A 51 1.48 -22.97 47.46
N SER A 52 1.32 -23.94 46.55
CA SER A 52 0.25 -24.95 46.62
C SER A 52 0.42 -26.02 47.69
N SER A 53 1.64 -26.23 48.18
CA SER A 53 1.95 -27.17 49.26
C SER A 53 1.75 -26.57 50.65
N SER A 54 1.75 -25.23 50.77
CA SER A 54 1.91 -24.54 52.06
C SER A 54 0.78 -23.57 52.41
N LEU A 55 -0.03 -23.11 51.45
CA LEU A 55 -0.99 -22.03 51.67
C LEU A 55 -2.41 -22.31 51.16
N THR A 56 -3.41 -21.71 51.82
CA THR A 56 -4.79 -21.72 51.34
C THR A 56 -4.99 -20.71 50.20
N SER A 57 -6.04 -20.87 49.40
CA SER A 57 -6.37 -19.92 48.32
C SER A 57 -6.53 -18.47 48.80
N LYS A 58 -6.99 -18.26 50.04
CA LYS A 58 -7.12 -16.94 50.68
C LYS A 58 -5.75 -16.36 51.02
N ASP A 59 -4.86 -17.18 51.58
CA ASP A 59 -3.51 -16.75 51.96
C ASP A 59 -2.68 -16.41 50.72
N ILE A 60 -2.79 -17.23 49.67
CA ILE A 60 -2.18 -16.98 48.36
C ILE A 60 -2.65 -15.63 47.81
N TYR A 61 -3.95 -15.35 47.80
CA TYR A 61 -4.47 -14.05 47.37
C TYR A 61 -3.95 -12.89 48.24
N ILE A 62 -4.02 -13.00 49.57
CA ILE A 62 -3.61 -11.91 50.47
C ILE A 62 -2.12 -11.58 50.34
N SER A 63 -1.29 -12.62 50.21
CA SER A 63 0.17 -12.50 50.16
C SER A 63 0.67 -11.99 48.80
N THR A 64 0.07 -12.44 47.69
CA THR A 64 0.60 -12.17 46.33
C THR A 64 -0.08 -11.01 45.59
N ARG A 65 -1.27 -10.57 45.98
CA ARG A 65 -2.07 -9.55 45.25
C ARG A 65 -1.41 -8.17 45.05
N LYS A 66 -0.29 -7.89 45.70
CA LYS A 66 0.46 -6.64 45.57
C LYS A 66 1.58 -6.70 44.53
N ALA A 67 1.85 -7.89 43.97
CA ALA A 67 2.89 -8.10 42.97
C ALA A 67 2.64 -7.23 41.72
N ASN A 68 3.71 -6.67 41.19
CA ASN A 68 3.69 -6.09 39.85
C ASN A 68 4.23 -7.14 38.86
N VAL A 69 3.42 -7.50 37.86
CA VAL A 69 3.77 -8.51 36.86
C VAL A 69 3.86 -7.84 35.50
N THR A 70 5.01 -8.01 34.84
CA THR A 70 5.25 -7.51 33.48
C THR A 70 4.64 -8.49 32.49
N ILE A 71 3.79 -7.97 31.59
CA ILE A 71 3.09 -8.73 30.54
C ILE A 71 3.67 -8.29 29.20
N GLN A 72 4.17 -9.23 28.40
CA GLN A 72 4.78 -8.97 27.09
C GLN A 72 3.90 -9.41 25.93
N ASN A 73 3.04 -10.41 26.13
CA ASN A 73 2.24 -10.99 25.06
C ASN A 73 0.90 -11.56 25.57
N PHE A 74 0.06 -12.07 24.67
CA PHE A 74 -1.25 -12.65 25.02
C PHE A 74 -1.15 -13.95 25.83
N GLU A 75 -0.10 -14.75 25.62
CA GLU A 75 0.12 -16.00 26.34
C GLU A 75 0.40 -15.73 27.82
N ASP A 76 1.13 -14.66 28.15
CA ASP A 76 1.36 -14.20 29.51
C ASP A 76 0.05 -13.89 30.23
N VAL A 77 -0.86 -13.14 29.58
CA VAL A 77 -2.18 -12.80 30.13
C VAL A 77 -2.96 -14.06 30.46
N VAL A 78 -3.06 -14.99 29.50
CA VAL A 78 -3.81 -16.24 29.66
C VAL A 78 -3.18 -17.11 30.74
N SER A 79 -1.86 -17.19 30.82
CA SER A 79 -1.12 -17.98 31.82
C SER A 79 -1.36 -17.45 33.24
N ILE A 80 -1.30 -16.12 33.42
CA ILE A 80 -1.60 -15.47 34.70
C ILE A 80 -3.06 -15.70 35.10
N LEU A 81 -4.02 -15.51 34.20
CA LEU A 81 -5.43 -15.74 34.52
C LEU A 81 -5.70 -17.20 34.91
N LYS A 82 -5.10 -18.17 34.20
CA LYS A 82 -5.21 -19.60 34.51
C LYS A 82 -4.66 -19.92 35.90
N ILE A 83 -3.48 -19.41 36.24
CA ILE A 83 -2.83 -19.74 37.50
C ILE A 83 -3.54 -19.08 38.69
N VAL A 84 -4.03 -17.84 38.52
CA VAL A 84 -4.86 -17.14 39.53
C VAL A 84 -6.20 -17.84 39.70
N LYS A 85 -6.88 -18.23 38.61
CA LYS A 85 -8.08 -19.06 38.68
C LYS A 85 -7.82 -20.33 39.50
N LYS A 86 -6.76 -21.07 39.17
CA LYS A 86 -6.42 -22.36 39.79
C LYS A 86 -6.16 -22.22 41.29
N TYR A 87 -5.28 -21.32 41.70
CA TYR A 87 -4.81 -21.25 43.09
C TYR A 87 -5.63 -20.32 43.98
N MET A 88 -6.27 -19.30 43.41
CA MET A 88 -7.10 -18.35 44.15
C MET A 88 -8.62 -18.55 43.95
N LYS A 89 -9.03 -19.55 43.15
CA LYS A 89 -10.43 -19.94 42.90
C LYS A 89 -11.30 -18.86 42.23
N PHE A 90 -10.70 -18.02 41.39
CA PHE A 90 -11.43 -17.01 40.60
C PHE A 90 -12.10 -17.63 39.36
N ASN A 91 -13.18 -18.40 39.57
CA ASN A 91 -13.93 -19.04 38.47
C ASN A 91 -14.51 -18.04 37.46
N VAL A 92 -14.69 -16.77 37.85
CA VAL A 92 -15.13 -15.70 36.94
C VAL A 92 -14.17 -15.49 35.76
N PHE A 93 -12.93 -15.95 35.87
CA PHE A 93 -11.93 -15.84 34.81
C PHE A 93 -12.14 -16.83 33.67
N ASP A 94 -13.02 -17.84 33.81
CA ASP A 94 -13.30 -18.77 32.71
C ASP A 94 -13.83 -18.06 31.47
N GLY A 95 -14.90 -17.26 31.63
CA GLY A 95 -15.43 -16.46 30.53
C GLY A 95 -14.41 -15.45 29.98
N ILE A 96 -13.52 -14.91 30.82
CA ILE A 96 -12.47 -13.98 30.38
C ILE A 96 -11.41 -14.72 29.53
N ILE A 97 -10.97 -15.89 29.99
CA ILE A 97 -9.99 -16.72 29.28
C ILE A 97 -10.57 -17.17 27.94
N ASP A 98 -11.83 -17.63 27.92
CA ASP A 98 -12.50 -18.06 26.70
C ASP A 98 -12.63 -16.91 25.69
N PHE A 99 -13.07 -15.73 26.14
CA PHE A 99 -13.16 -14.53 25.31
C PHE A 99 -11.81 -14.13 24.72
N ILE A 100 -10.74 -14.10 25.53
CA ILE A 100 -9.38 -13.76 25.05
C ILE A 100 -8.90 -14.78 24.02
N ASN A 101 -9.09 -16.07 24.26
CA ASN A 101 -8.67 -17.12 23.34
C ASN A 101 -9.42 -17.05 22.00
N GLU A 102 -10.72 -16.80 22.03
CA GLU A 102 -11.53 -16.64 20.82
C GLU A 102 -11.09 -15.42 20.00
N ASN A 103 -10.91 -14.26 20.65
CA ASN A 103 -10.45 -13.04 19.99
C ASN A 103 -9.03 -13.18 19.42
N ASN A 104 -8.12 -13.83 20.15
CA ASN A 104 -6.77 -14.07 19.67
C ASN A 104 -6.78 -14.99 18.43
N LYS A 105 -7.63 -16.02 18.41
CA LYS A 105 -7.82 -16.88 17.24
C LYS A 105 -8.34 -16.10 16.04
N GLN A 106 -9.39 -15.29 16.22
CA GLN A 106 -9.95 -14.44 15.16
C GLN A 106 -8.88 -13.48 14.61
N LEU A 107 -8.11 -12.83 15.48
CA LEU A 107 -7.02 -11.92 15.11
C LEU A 107 -5.93 -12.64 14.29
N LEU A 108 -5.53 -13.84 14.69
CA LEU A 108 -4.56 -14.66 13.96
C LEU A 108 -5.08 -15.03 12.56
N ASP A 109 -6.35 -15.40 12.44
CA ASP A 109 -6.96 -15.76 11.17
C ASP A 109 -7.08 -14.55 10.23
N SER A 110 -7.53 -13.40 10.73
CA SER A 110 -7.51 -12.14 9.96
C SER A 110 -6.10 -11.75 9.52
N THR A 111 -5.09 -11.94 10.38
CA THR A 111 -3.69 -11.65 10.03
C THR A 111 -3.18 -12.54 8.89
N LYS A 112 -3.56 -13.83 8.88
CA LYS A 112 -3.20 -14.75 7.77
C LYS A 112 -3.85 -14.32 6.47
N GLU A 113 -5.13 -13.92 6.51
CA GLU A 113 -5.86 -13.46 5.33
C GLU A 113 -5.27 -12.18 4.75
N ILE A 114 -4.92 -11.21 5.61
CA ILE A 114 -4.23 -9.98 5.19
C ILE A 114 -2.90 -10.31 4.48
N LYS A 115 -2.09 -11.22 5.03
CA LYS A 115 -0.81 -11.63 4.41
C LYS A 115 -1.02 -12.28 3.03
N LYS A 116 -2.07 -13.08 2.89
CA LYS A 116 -2.44 -13.70 1.61
C LYS A 116 -2.81 -12.63 0.58
N LEU A 117 -3.71 -11.72 0.94
CA LEU A 117 -4.13 -10.62 0.06
C LEU A 117 -2.96 -9.71 -0.33
N GLN A 118 -2.04 -9.41 0.59
CA GLN A 118 -0.82 -8.65 0.28
C GLN A 118 0.05 -9.35 -0.77
N THR A 119 0.14 -10.67 -0.72
CA THR A 119 0.90 -11.46 -1.70
C THR A 119 0.23 -11.44 -3.07
N GLU A 120 -1.10 -11.58 -3.13
CA GLU A 120 -1.88 -11.50 -4.36
C GLU A 120 -1.80 -10.10 -5.00
N ILE A 121 -1.91 -9.03 -4.20
CA ILE A 121 -1.74 -7.64 -4.67
C ILE A 121 -0.36 -7.45 -5.29
N LYS A 122 0.71 -7.93 -4.63
CA LYS A 122 2.08 -7.83 -5.16
C LYS A 122 2.25 -8.59 -6.47
N ALA A 123 1.62 -9.77 -6.61
CA ALA A 123 1.64 -10.54 -7.84
C ALA A 123 0.92 -9.81 -8.98
N LEU A 124 -0.26 -9.24 -8.72
CA LEU A 124 -1.02 -8.46 -9.69
C LEU A 124 -0.26 -7.19 -10.13
N GLN A 125 0.37 -6.49 -9.19
CA GLN A 125 1.21 -5.32 -9.49
C GLN A 125 2.36 -5.67 -10.45
N ASN A 126 3.04 -6.81 -10.22
CA ASN A 126 4.10 -7.28 -11.12
C ASN A 126 3.55 -7.64 -12.51
N GLN A 127 2.36 -8.26 -12.60
CA GLN A 127 1.72 -8.56 -13.87
C GLN A 127 1.38 -7.29 -14.66
N ILE A 128 0.80 -6.27 -14.00
CA ILE A 128 0.49 -4.98 -14.62
C ILE A 128 1.78 -4.29 -15.11
N GLN A 129 2.86 -4.36 -14.33
CA GLN A 129 4.15 -3.77 -14.72
C GLN A 129 4.77 -4.49 -15.95
N ASN A 130 4.59 -5.80 -16.07
CA ASN A 130 5.10 -6.54 -17.22
C ASN A 130 4.24 -6.30 -18.47
N ALA A 131 2.92 -6.33 -18.35
CA ALA A 131 2.00 -6.05 -19.46
C ALA A 131 2.19 -4.63 -20.02
N SER A 132 2.40 -3.64 -19.15
CA SER A 132 2.68 -2.26 -19.60
C SER A 132 3.98 -2.14 -20.39
N LYS A 133 5.05 -2.85 -19.99
CA LYS A 133 6.33 -2.89 -20.72
C LYS A 133 6.22 -3.56 -22.09
N GLU A 134 5.47 -4.65 -22.20
CA GLU A 134 5.20 -5.30 -23.49
C GLU A 134 4.41 -4.36 -24.42
N THR A 135 3.43 -3.64 -23.88
CA THR A 135 2.63 -2.68 -24.63
C THR A 135 3.47 -1.48 -25.10
N THR A 136 4.34 -0.92 -24.23
CA THR A 136 5.20 0.21 -24.61
C THR A 136 6.25 -0.20 -25.63
N THR A 137 6.87 -1.38 -25.51
CA THR A 137 7.91 -1.82 -26.46
C THR A 137 7.33 -2.03 -27.86
N THR A 138 6.10 -2.54 -27.95
CA THR A 138 5.42 -2.75 -29.23
C THR A 138 4.96 -1.42 -29.86
N GLN A 139 4.37 -0.53 -29.05
CA GLN A 139 3.97 0.82 -29.49
C GLN A 139 5.17 1.71 -29.85
N ILE A 140 6.30 1.61 -29.16
CA ILE A 140 7.52 2.39 -29.46
C ILE A 140 8.11 1.95 -30.81
N ASN A 141 8.10 0.65 -31.11
CA ASN A 141 8.60 0.15 -32.40
C ASN A 141 7.68 0.52 -33.58
N GLU A 142 6.36 0.45 -33.39
CA GLU A 142 5.39 0.87 -34.40
C GLU A 142 5.36 2.40 -34.59
N SER A 143 5.41 3.17 -33.49
CA SER A 143 5.43 4.64 -33.54
C SER A 143 6.74 5.22 -34.08
N HIS A 144 7.91 4.62 -33.78
CA HIS A 144 9.17 5.07 -34.37
C HIS A 144 9.20 4.87 -35.89
N ASN A 145 8.64 3.76 -36.38
CA ASN A 145 8.59 3.50 -37.82
C ASN A 145 7.60 4.44 -38.53
N SER A 146 6.41 4.62 -37.96
CA SER A 146 5.38 5.55 -38.46
C SER A 146 5.82 7.03 -38.40
N SER A 147 6.51 7.43 -37.34
CA SER A 147 7.03 8.79 -37.17
C SER A 147 8.12 9.12 -38.19
N LYS A 148 9.01 8.17 -38.50
CA LYS A 148 10.05 8.38 -39.52
C LYS A 148 9.44 8.51 -40.93
N GLU A 149 8.52 7.63 -41.29
CA GLU A 149 7.81 7.69 -42.58
C GLU A 149 7.03 9.01 -42.75
N PHE A 150 6.37 9.46 -41.69
CA PHE A 150 5.69 10.76 -41.67
C PHE A 150 6.66 11.93 -41.90
N LEU A 151 7.81 11.96 -41.21
CA LEU A 151 8.80 13.02 -41.37
C LEU A 151 9.42 13.04 -42.78
N ASP A 152 9.70 11.87 -43.35
CA ASP A 152 10.20 11.74 -44.71
C ASP A 152 9.17 12.25 -45.74
N LYS A 153 7.88 11.89 -45.57
CA LYS A 153 6.77 12.38 -46.42
C LYS A 153 6.58 13.89 -46.25
N LEU A 154 6.69 14.42 -45.03
CA LEU A 154 6.57 15.85 -44.76
C LEU A 154 7.70 16.66 -45.42
N SER A 155 8.94 16.16 -45.35
CA SER A 155 10.11 16.76 -46.01
C SER A 155 9.93 16.78 -47.54
N PHE A 156 9.51 15.66 -48.13
CA PHE A 156 9.21 15.58 -49.56
C PHE A 156 8.11 16.57 -49.99
N LEU A 157 7.03 16.67 -49.22
CA LEU A 157 5.89 17.55 -49.53
C LEU A 157 6.22 19.04 -49.42
N LYS A 158 7.26 19.42 -48.66
CA LYS A 158 7.74 20.81 -48.63
C LYS A 158 8.45 21.22 -49.92
N GLU A 159 9.28 20.33 -50.43
CA GLU A 159 10.09 20.57 -51.63
C GLU A 159 9.30 20.39 -52.92
N THR A 160 8.23 19.58 -52.92
CA THR A 160 7.42 19.35 -54.12
C THR A 160 6.59 20.58 -54.51
N ASN A 161 6.40 20.76 -55.82
CA ASN A 161 5.45 21.73 -56.38
C ASN A 161 4.07 21.11 -56.66
N ASP A 162 3.87 19.82 -56.36
CA ASP A 162 2.59 19.15 -56.53
C ASP A 162 1.64 19.47 -55.36
N PHE A 163 0.80 20.47 -55.57
CA PHE A 163 -0.25 20.85 -54.62
C PHE A 163 -1.25 19.72 -54.34
N TYR A 164 -1.56 18.89 -55.33
CA TYR A 164 -2.56 17.83 -55.14
C TYR A 164 -2.06 16.77 -54.15
N SER A 165 -0.76 16.46 -54.19
CA SER A 165 -0.12 15.59 -53.18
C SER A 165 -0.21 16.18 -51.77
N VAL A 166 -0.08 17.51 -51.62
CA VAL A 166 -0.25 18.19 -50.32
C VAL A 166 -1.70 18.11 -49.85
N TYR A 167 -2.67 18.37 -50.72
CA TYR A 167 -4.09 18.26 -50.39
C TYR A 167 -4.44 16.82 -49.96
N LYS A 168 -4.02 15.82 -50.75
CA LYS A 168 -4.29 14.41 -50.48
C LYS A 168 -3.68 13.97 -49.14
N PHE A 169 -2.49 14.45 -48.81
CA PHE A 169 -1.86 14.17 -47.53
C PHE A 169 -2.68 14.68 -46.35
N PHE A 170 -3.17 15.93 -46.40
CA PHE A 170 -4.04 16.45 -45.36
C PHE A 170 -5.38 15.70 -45.27
N GLU A 171 -5.96 15.30 -46.42
CA GLU A 171 -7.18 14.50 -46.48
C GLU A 171 -7.00 13.12 -45.84
N GLU A 172 -5.88 12.42 -46.13
CA GLU A 172 -5.49 11.15 -45.51
C GLU A 172 -5.42 11.31 -43.98
N LEU A 173 -4.62 12.26 -43.49
CA LEU A 173 -4.47 12.51 -42.04
C LEU A 173 -5.80 12.86 -41.36
N SER A 174 -6.65 13.64 -42.02
CA SER A 174 -7.96 14.01 -41.50
C SER A 174 -8.91 12.82 -41.44
N SER A 175 -8.88 11.93 -42.43
CA SER A 175 -9.69 10.71 -42.45
C SER A 175 -9.32 9.73 -41.33
N GLU A 176 -8.04 9.71 -40.95
CA GLU A 176 -7.50 8.91 -39.84
C GLU A 176 -7.71 9.57 -38.46
N GLY A 177 -8.17 10.82 -38.43
CA GLY A 177 -8.31 11.59 -37.18
C GLY A 177 -6.97 11.97 -36.55
N ASN A 178 -5.89 11.98 -37.33
CA ASN A 178 -4.52 12.14 -36.84
C ASN A 178 -4.15 13.61 -36.60
N ARG A 179 -4.80 14.21 -35.60
CA ARG A 179 -4.73 15.65 -35.30
C ARG A 179 -3.30 16.15 -35.03
N GLU A 180 -2.47 15.34 -34.36
CA GLU A 180 -1.08 15.71 -34.04
C GLU A 180 -0.25 15.90 -35.32
N MET A 181 -0.37 14.97 -36.27
CA MET A 181 0.31 15.05 -37.56
C MET A 181 -0.20 16.22 -38.43
N ILE A 182 -1.50 16.52 -38.38
CA ILE A 182 -2.07 17.69 -39.07
C ILE A 182 -1.52 18.99 -38.47
N SER A 183 -1.48 19.11 -37.13
CA SER A 183 -0.88 20.26 -36.43
C SER A 183 0.56 20.45 -36.85
N LYS A 184 1.36 19.37 -36.87
CA LYS A 184 2.75 19.45 -37.28
C LYS A 184 2.91 19.88 -38.74
N ALA A 185 2.11 19.32 -39.65
CA ALA A 185 2.10 19.74 -41.05
C ALA A 185 1.70 21.22 -41.22
N CYS A 186 0.80 21.72 -40.37
CA CYS A 186 0.39 23.12 -40.35
C CYS A 186 1.51 24.05 -39.85
N GLU A 187 2.17 23.70 -38.74
CA GLU A 187 3.33 24.43 -38.19
C GLU A 187 4.45 24.57 -39.22
N GLU A 188 4.70 23.49 -39.96
CA GLU A 188 5.73 23.42 -40.98
C GLU A 188 5.33 24.13 -42.29
N GLY A 189 4.15 24.76 -42.31
CA GLY A 189 3.72 25.69 -43.36
C GLY A 189 3.20 25.01 -44.63
N LEU A 190 2.94 23.70 -44.65
CA LEU A 190 2.44 23.02 -45.86
C LEU A 190 1.11 23.59 -46.34
N TRP A 191 0.25 24.03 -45.41
CA TRP A 191 -1.03 24.66 -45.72
C TRP A 191 -0.89 25.97 -46.51
N LYS A 192 0.29 26.62 -46.49
CA LYS A 192 0.55 27.86 -47.23
C LYS A 192 0.85 27.62 -48.70
N LYS A 193 1.08 26.36 -49.12
CA LYS A 193 1.21 26.05 -50.55
C LYS A 193 -0.11 26.35 -51.23
N THR A 194 -0.01 26.95 -52.39
CA THR A 194 -1.16 27.38 -53.16
C THR A 194 -1.23 26.65 -54.50
N TYR A 195 -2.43 26.62 -55.04
CA TYR A 195 -2.77 26.17 -56.38
C TYR A 195 -3.17 27.38 -57.24
N TYR A 196 -3.77 27.15 -58.41
CA TYR A 196 -4.32 28.19 -59.27
C TYR A 196 -5.12 29.22 -58.46
N ASN A 197 -4.92 30.50 -58.79
CA ASN A 197 -5.52 31.65 -58.13
C ASN A 197 -5.18 31.75 -56.63
N GLU A 198 -4.00 31.30 -56.22
CA GLU A 198 -3.53 31.36 -54.83
C GLU A 198 -4.37 30.55 -53.82
N ASN A 199 -5.20 29.61 -54.32
CA ASN A 199 -6.02 28.75 -53.47
C ASN A 199 -5.19 27.77 -52.65
N ASN A 200 -5.34 27.81 -51.33
CA ASN A 200 -4.64 26.88 -50.43
C ASN A 200 -5.47 25.62 -50.13
N VAL A 201 -4.94 24.73 -49.28
CA VAL A 201 -5.62 23.45 -48.92
C VAL A 201 -6.99 23.67 -48.29
N LEU A 202 -7.18 24.73 -47.50
CA LEU A 202 -8.44 25.05 -46.85
C LEU A 202 -9.49 25.55 -47.86
N HIS A 203 -9.07 26.34 -48.86
CA HIS A 203 -9.95 26.76 -49.95
C HIS A 203 -10.46 25.56 -50.73
N LEU A 204 -9.56 24.66 -51.17
CA LEU A 204 -9.97 23.48 -51.92
C LEU A 204 -10.83 22.51 -51.10
N ALA A 205 -10.53 22.36 -49.81
CA ALA A 205 -11.37 21.54 -48.91
C ALA A 205 -12.78 22.13 -48.77
N SER A 206 -12.89 23.45 -48.71
CA SER A 206 -14.16 24.18 -48.64
C SER A 206 -14.94 24.09 -49.96
N GLU A 207 -14.27 24.28 -51.10
CA GLU A 207 -14.85 24.14 -52.44
C GLU A 207 -15.44 22.74 -52.65
N ARG A 208 -14.73 21.70 -52.18
CA ARG A 208 -15.15 20.29 -52.30
C ARG A 208 -16.18 19.86 -51.25
N GLY A 209 -16.47 20.70 -50.26
CA GLY A 209 -17.33 20.33 -49.13
C GLY A 209 -16.74 19.26 -48.21
N ASN A 210 -15.41 19.11 -48.14
CA ASN A 210 -14.74 18.18 -47.23
C ASN A 210 -14.75 18.75 -45.80
N LEU A 211 -15.91 18.67 -45.14
CA LEU A 211 -16.15 19.23 -43.80
C LEU A 211 -15.22 18.67 -42.73
N ASN A 212 -14.81 17.41 -42.84
CA ASN A 212 -13.90 16.79 -41.88
C ASN A 212 -12.51 17.44 -41.96
N LEU A 213 -12.01 17.63 -43.18
CA LEU A 213 -10.73 18.28 -43.43
C LEU A 213 -10.78 19.76 -43.04
N VAL A 214 -11.84 20.49 -43.38
CA VAL A 214 -12.03 21.90 -42.98
C VAL A 214 -11.95 22.06 -41.46
N LYS A 215 -12.69 21.24 -40.71
CA LYS A 215 -12.64 21.26 -39.23
C LYS A 215 -11.23 20.98 -38.73
N SER A 216 -10.60 19.93 -39.25
CA SER A 216 -9.26 19.50 -38.83
C SER A 216 -8.22 20.60 -39.04
N LEU A 217 -8.24 21.27 -40.20
CA LEU A 217 -7.31 22.36 -40.55
C LEU A 217 -7.49 23.57 -39.64
N ILE A 218 -8.73 24.02 -39.41
CA ILE A 218 -9.03 25.16 -38.54
C ILE A 218 -8.60 24.86 -37.10
N GLU A 219 -8.93 23.68 -36.60
CA GLU A 219 -8.58 23.23 -35.25
C GLU A 219 -7.07 23.05 -35.02
N CYS A 220 -6.30 22.91 -36.09
CA CYS A 220 -4.85 22.75 -36.08
C CYS A 220 -4.09 24.03 -36.46
N GLY A 221 -4.78 25.18 -36.49
CA GLY A 221 -4.14 26.49 -36.64
C GLY A 221 -3.85 26.91 -38.08
N CYS A 222 -4.49 26.28 -39.08
CA CYS A 222 -4.51 26.83 -40.43
C CYS A 222 -5.22 28.19 -40.43
N ASP A 223 -4.68 29.18 -41.14
CA ASP A 223 -5.30 30.50 -41.22
C ASP A 223 -6.58 30.43 -42.05
N LYS A 224 -7.71 30.64 -41.38
CA LYS A 224 -9.03 30.66 -42.00
C LYS A 224 -9.36 31.96 -42.72
N GLU A 225 -8.57 33.00 -42.50
CA GLU A 225 -8.72 34.32 -43.15
C GLU A 225 -7.70 34.50 -44.28
N ALA A 226 -7.02 33.43 -44.70
CA ALA A 226 -6.14 33.48 -45.87
C ALA A 226 -6.99 33.74 -47.12
N ASN A 227 -6.64 34.78 -47.87
CA ASN A 227 -7.33 35.13 -49.11
C ASN A 227 -6.72 34.39 -50.30
N ASP A 228 -7.54 34.14 -51.31
CA ASP A 228 -7.09 33.74 -52.64
C ASP A 228 -6.83 35.00 -53.50
N LEU A 229 -6.58 34.82 -54.80
CA LEU A 229 -6.31 35.93 -55.73
C LEU A 229 -7.50 36.89 -55.93
N TYR A 230 -8.71 36.50 -55.54
CA TYR A 230 -9.93 37.30 -55.68
C TYR A 230 -10.34 38.04 -54.39
N GLY A 231 -9.59 37.86 -53.29
CA GLY A 231 -9.83 38.49 -51.99
C GLY A 231 -10.77 37.68 -51.11
#